data_AF-A0A522DTF9-F1
#
_entry.id   AF-A0A522DTF9-F1
#
_cell.length_a   1.000
_cell.length_b   1.000
_cell.length_c   1.000
_cell.angle_alpha   90.00
_cell.angle_beta   90.00
_cell.angle_gamma   90.00
#
_symmetry.space_group_name_H-M   'P 1'
#
loop_
_entity.id
_entity.type
_entity.pdbx_description
1 polymer ?
#
loop_
_entity_poly.entity_id
_entity_poly.type
_entity_poly.pdbx_seq_one_letter_code
_entity_poly.pdbx_strand_id
1 'polypeptide(L)'
;MIDLLEAVRTNRLPEATLNLASLTRDQVIARASERAVTCFAILHDGQWVERGKMGWWGAVSSPADPDAWQAQVNAAIQALPADSWLTVVDCHI
;
A
#
# COMPACT_ATOMS: atom_id res chain seq x y z
N MET A 1 20.38 -8.40 14.19
CA MET A 1 20.31 -7.19 13.36
C MET A 1 21.46 -7.29 12.37
N ILE A 2 21.21 -7.83 11.18
CA ILE A 2 22.25 -7.94 10.14
C ILE A 2 22.50 -6.54 9.60
N ASP A 3 23.76 -6.15 9.61
CA ASP A 3 24.24 -4.85 9.14
C ASP A 3 23.96 -4.72 7.64
N LEU A 4 23.29 -3.64 7.22
CA LEU A 4 22.94 -3.38 5.81
C LEU A 4 24.17 -3.45 4.89
N LEU A 5 25.35 -3.12 5.43
CA LEU A 5 26.63 -3.20 4.75
C LEU A 5 27.09 -4.64 4.47
N GLU A 6 26.82 -5.60 5.36
CA GLU A 6 27.16 -7.01 5.14
C GLU A 6 26.22 -7.66 4.10
N ALA A 7 24.94 -7.30 4.08
CA ALA A 7 23.98 -7.84 3.13
C ALA A 7 24.28 -7.39 1.68
N VAL A 8 24.74 -6.15 1.50
CA VAL A 8 25.27 -5.65 0.22
C VAL A 8 26.56 -6.38 -0.18
N ARG A 9 27.49 -6.58 0.76
CA ARG A 9 28.78 -7.25 0.50
C ARG A 9 28.64 -8.73 0.12
N THR A 10 27.59 -9.39 0.59
CA THR A 10 27.35 -10.84 0.39
C THR A 10 26.31 -11.14 -0.69
N ASN A 11 25.73 -10.12 -1.33
CA ASN A 11 24.64 -10.22 -2.30
C ASN A 11 23.45 -11.07 -1.80
N ARG A 12 23.22 -11.06 -0.49
CA ARG A 12 22.08 -11.71 0.18
C ARG A 12 21.17 -10.64 0.76
N LEU A 13 20.75 -9.72 -0.10
CA LEU A 13 19.67 -8.81 0.23
C LEU A 13 18.35 -9.60 0.17
N PRO A 14 17.37 -9.32 1.05
CA PRO A 14 16.02 -9.87 0.90
C PRO A 14 15.48 -9.54 -0.50
N GLU A 15 14.70 -10.43 -1.11
CA GLU A 15 14.20 -10.28 -2.49
C GLU A 15 13.48 -8.93 -2.72
N ALA A 16 12.79 -8.44 -1.70
CA ALA A 16 12.15 -7.11 -1.68
C ALA A 16 13.16 -5.94 -1.80
N THR A 17 14.39 -6.11 -1.35
CA THR A 17 15.47 -5.11 -1.40
C THR A 17 16.27 -5.18 -2.71
N LEU A 18 16.39 -6.38 -3.31
CA LEU A 18 16.98 -6.58 -4.65
C LEU A 18 16.22 -5.84 -5.78
N ASN A 19 14.93 -5.54 -5.56
CA ASN A 19 14.04 -4.93 -6.56
C ASN A 19 14.16 -3.39 -6.66
N LEU A 20 14.77 -2.71 -5.69
CA LEU A 20 14.87 -1.24 -5.72
C LEU A 20 16.13 -0.72 -6.40
N ALA A 21 17.24 -1.46 -6.31
CA ALA A 21 18.54 -1.04 -6.85
C ALA A 21 18.59 -1.00 -8.39
N SER A 22 17.67 -1.70 -9.06
CA SER A 22 17.54 -1.73 -10.52
C SER A 22 16.57 -0.68 -11.07
N LEU A 23 15.90 0.10 -10.21
CA LEU A 23 14.92 1.09 -10.62
C LEU A 23 15.57 2.46 -10.82
N THR A 24 14.99 3.23 -11.72
CA THR A 24 15.25 4.66 -11.83
C THR A 24 14.66 5.40 -10.62
N ARG A 25 15.15 6.61 -10.36
CA ARG A 25 14.59 7.51 -9.34
C ARG A 25 13.08 7.66 -9.48
N ASP A 26 12.60 7.88 -10.70
CA ASP A 26 11.18 8.15 -10.95
C ASP A 26 10.31 6.92 -10.67
N GLN A 27 10.81 5.72 -10.98
CA GLN A 27 10.13 4.46 -10.63
C GLN A 27 10.07 4.23 -9.12
N VAL A 28 11.10 4.63 -8.38
CA VAL A 28 11.08 4.58 -6.91
C VAL A 28 10.04 5.55 -6.35
N ILE A 29 10.01 6.79 -6.85
CA ILE A 29 9.05 7.81 -6.43
C ILE A 29 7.62 7.35 -6.74
N ALA A 30 7.37 6.85 -7.95
CA ALA A 30 6.06 6.34 -8.35
C ALA A 30 5.58 5.24 -7.40
N ARG A 31 6.40 4.19 -7.18
CA ARG A 31 6.05 3.09 -6.27
C ARG A 31 5.81 3.55 -4.84
N ALA A 32 6.62 4.48 -4.34
CA ALA A 32 6.47 5.01 -2.98
C ALA A 32 5.18 5.83 -2.86
N SER A 33 4.90 6.69 -3.83
CA SER A 33 3.68 7.50 -3.88
C SER A 33 2.44 6.64 -4.00
N GLU A 34 2.47 5.64 -4.87
CA GLU A 34 1.36 4.72 -5.09
C GLU A 34 0.99 3.96 -3.83
N ARG A 35 1.94 3.65 -2.95
CA ARG A 35 1.72 2.86 -1.72
C ARG A 35 1.70 3.70 -0.44
N ALA A 36 1.76 5.03 -0.56
CA ALA A 36 1.84 5.94 0.58
C ALA A 36 0.59 5.89 1.47
N VAL A 37 -0.58 5.64 0.88
CA VAL A 37 -1.85 5.51 1.59
C VAL A 37 -2.39 4.10 1.36
N THR A 38 -2.14 3.21 2.32
CA THR A 38 -2.69 1.86 2.33
C THR A 38 -3.71 1.74 3.45
N CYS A 39 -4.91 1.29 3.13
CA CYS A 39 -5.97 1.00 4.10
C CYS A 39 -6.70 -0.28 3.71
N PHE A 40 -7.35 -0.92 4.69
CA PHE A 40 -8.18 -2.10 4.41
C PHE A 40 -9.50 -1.72 3.73
N ALA A 41 -10.07 -0.58 4.11
CA ALA A 41 -11.32 -0.07 3.58
C ALA A 41 -11.28 1.45 3.50
N ILE A 42 -12.06 2.00 2.58
CA ILE A 42 -12.34 3.43 2.45
C ILE A 42 -13.83 3.67 2.66
N LEU A 43 -14.16 4.82 3.25
CA LEU A 43 -15.52 5.36 3.32
C LEU A 43 -15.57 6.63 2.48
N HIS A 44 -16.38 6.61 1.43
CA HIS A 44 -16.55 7.75 0.52
C HIS A 44 -18.04 7.90 0.18
N ASP A 45 -18.59 9.11 0.27
CA ASP A 45 -20.02 9.40 0.04
C ASP A 45 -20.99 8.46 0.79
N GLY A 46 -20.62 8.10 2.03
CA GLY A 46 -21.42 7.20 2.87
C GLY A 46 -21.36 5.72 2.45
N GLN A 47 -20.55 5.38 1.46
CA GLN A 47 -20.37 4.01 0.98
C GLN A 47 -19.02 3.43 1.42
N TRP A 48 -19.09 2.24 2.00
CA TRP A 48 -17.91 1.45 2.33
C TRP A 48 -17.44 0.66 1.13
N VAL A 49 -16.14 0.76 0.85
CA VAL A 49 -15.45 -0.09 -0.12
C VAL A 49 -14.30 -0.76 0.62
N GLU A 50 -14.22 -2.08 0.54
CA GLU A 50 -13.25 -2.89 1.28
C GLU A 50 -12.39 -3.72 0.33
N ARG A 51 -11.12 -3.93 0.73
CA ARG A 51 -10.15 -4.75 -0.01
C ARG A 51 -10.57 -6.22 -0.10
N GLY A 52 -11.47 -6.66 0.75
CA GLY A 52 -12.02 -8.01 0.78
C GLY A 52 -13.10 -8.05 1.83
N LYS A 53 -13.90 -9.12 1.84
CA LYS A 53 -15.01 -9.24 2.76
C LYS A 53 -14.52 -9.61 4.15
N MET A 54 -14.67 -8.70 5.10
CA MET A 54 -14.35 -8.98 6.50
C MET A 54 -15.33 -10.00 7.09
N GLY A 55 -14.80 -11.15 7.49
CA GLY A 55 -15.53 -12.25 8.11
C GLY A 55 -15.35 -12.30 9.62
N TRP A 56 -15.82 -13.39 10.20
CA TRP A 56 -15.72 -13.62 11.64
C TRP A 56 -14.25 -13.73 12.07
N TRP A 57 -13.90 -13.18 13.25
CA TRP A 57 -12.55 -13.18 13.82
C TRP A 57 -11.47 -12.52 12.94
N GLY A 58 -11.84 -11.54 12.11
CA GLY A 58 -10.87 -10.84 11.25
C GLY A 58 -10.43 -11.66 10.03
N ALA A 59 -11.09 -12.78 9.74
CA ALA A 59 -10.80 -13.57 8.55
C ALA A 59 -11.31 -12.85 7.29
N VAL A 60 -10.40 -12.48 6.39
CA VAL A 60 -10.75 -11.81 5.13
C VAL A 60 -11.02 -12.85 4.05
N SER A 61 -12.18 -12.78 3.41
CA SER A 61 -12.55 -13.62 2.27
C SER A 61 -12.60 -12.80 0.97
N SER A 62 -12.34 -13.45 -0.17
CA SER A 62 -12.30 -12.80 -1.49
C SER A 62 -11.41 -11.54 -1.54
N PRO A 63 -10.14 -11.62 -1.09
CA PRO A 63 -9.26 -10.46 -1.13
C PRO A 63 -9.02 -10.03 -2.58
N ALA A 64 -9.12 -8.73 -2.82
CA ALA A 64 -8.67 -8.09 -4.04
C ALA A 64 -7.15 -8.24 -4.17
N ASP A 65 -6.69 -8.26 -5.42
CA ASP A 65 -5.27 -8.14 -5.72
C ASP A 65 -4.71 -6.84 -5.10
N PRO A 66 -3.57 -6.87 -4.38
CA PRO A 66 -3.05 -5.69 -3.69
C PRO A 66 -2.77 -4.49 -4.59
N ASP A 67 -2.27 -4.73 -5.81
CA ASP A 67 -1.94 -3.66 -6.74
C ASP A 67 -3.21 -3.08 -7.38
N ALA A 68 -4.19 -3.94 -7.71
CA ALA A 68 -5.51 -3.49 -8.15
C ALA A 68 -6.24 -2.68 -7.07
N TRP A 69 -6.17 -3.12 -5.81
CA TRP A 69 -6.74 -2.38 -4.67
C TRP A 69 -6.08 -1.00 -4.51
N GLN A 70 -4.75 -0.96 -4.57
CA GLN A 70 -4.02 0.29 -4.43
C GLN A 70 -4.33 1.26 -5.58
N ALA A 71 -4.45 0.75 -6.81
CA ALA A 71 -4.86 1.55 -7.95
C ALA A 71 -6.27 2.14 -7.76
N GLN A 72 -7.21 1.37 -7.23
CA GLN A 72 -8.56 1.83 -6.93
C GLN A 72 -8.57 2.93 -5.86
N VAL A 73 -7.85 2.75 -4.76
CA VAL A 73 -7.75 3.76 -3.68
C VAL A 73 -7.10 5.04 -4.20
N ASN A 74 -6.01 4.92 -4.96
CA ASN A 74 -5.33 6.08 -5.55
C ASN A 74 -6.23 6.84 -6.52
N ALA A 75 -7.00 6.14 -7.35
CA ALA A 75 -7.97 6.76 -8.25
C ALA A 75 -9.06 7.53 -7.48
N ALA A 76 -9.55 6.96 -6.37
CA ALA A 76 -10.52 7.64 -5.51
C ALA A 76 -9.93 8.92 -4.90
N ILE A 77 -8.70 8.88 -4.38
CA ILE A 77 -8.02 10.05 -3.80
C ILE A 77 -7.74 11.12 -4.87
N GLN A 78 -7.25 10.72 -6.05
CA GLN A 78 -6.93 11.63 -7.15
C GLN A 78 -8.17 12.32 -7.75
N ALA A 79 -9.35 11.73 -7.58
CA ALA A 79 -10.61 12.34 -8.01
C ALA A 79 -11.13 13.43 -7.04
N LEU A 80 -10.57 13.52 -5.83
CA LEU A 80 -10.98 14.51 -4.84
C LEU A 80 -10.45 15.92 -5.19
N PRO A 81 -11.18 16.99 -4.82
CA PRO A 81 -10.66 18.34 -4.83
C PRO A 81 -9.35 18.44 -4.01
N ALA A 82 -8.39 19.25 -4.48
CA ALA A 82 -7.07 19.37 -3.88
C ALA A 82 -7.08 19.89 -2.42
N ASP A 83 -8.15 20.55 -2.00
CA ASP A 83 -8.39 21.08 -0.66
C ASP A 83 -9.23 20.15 0.23
N SER A 84 -9.47 18.91 -0.23
CA SER A 84 -10.23 17.92 0.53
C SER A 84 -9.47 17.45 1.78
N TRP A 85 -10.21 17.26 2.86
CA TRP A 85 -9.67 16.67 4.08
C TRP A 85 -9.77 15.15 4.02
N LEU A 86 -8.65 14.48 4.32
CA LEU A 86 -8.58 13.04 4.47
C LEU A 86 -8.37 12.70 5.96
N THR A 87 -9.16 11.75 6.46
CA THR A 87 -8.98 11.20 7.80
C THR A 87 -8.56 9.74 7.67
N VAL A 88 -7.40 9.39 8.21
CA VAL A 88 -6.94 8.01 8.30
C VAL A 88 -7.19 7.52 9.71
N VAL A 89 -7.97 6.45 9.83
CA VAL A 89 -8.24 5.79 11.11
C VAL A 89 -7.60 4.42 11.06
N ASP A 90 -6.63 4.21 11.95
CA ASP A 90 -5.99 2.91 12.11
C ASP A 90 -6.71 2.12 13.22
N CYS A 91 -7.44 1.10 12.81
CA CYS A 91 -8.18 0.20 13.69
C CYS A 91 -7.47 -1.15 13.76
N HIS A 92 -6.56 -1.30 14.72
CA HIS A 92 -5.98 -2.60 15.05
C HIS A 92 -6.98 -3.40 15.91
N ILE A 93 -7.36 -4.59 15.43
CA ILE A 93 -8.18 -5.59 16.16
C ILE A 93 -7.24 -6.61 16.80
#